data_AF-A0AAV5TN99-F1
#
_entry.id   AF-A0AAV5TN99-F1
#
_cell.length_a   1.000
_cell.length_b   1.000
_cell.length_c   1.000
_cell.angle_alpha   90.00
_cell.angle_beta   90.00
_cell.angle_gamma   90.00
#
_symmetry.space_group_name_H-M   'P 1'
#
loop_
_entity.id
_entity.type
_entity.pdbx_description
1 polymer ?
#
loop_
_entity_poly.entity_id
_entity_poly.type
_entity_poly.pdbx_seq_one_letter_code
_entity_poly.pdbx_strand_id
1 'polypeptide(L)'
;MGVMGLRRLLASRWGCIMKEGHEGVFQDMSHPLSSYFCNSSHNTYLTGLQMKGEATVEGYVAALNRGARLLELDLFDGEAGQPVITHKRTLIQPITLRDTLRAILKRAFLTSQFPVILTLENHVSLPQQKVMADLFQEILGDHLYIPDKDSSKKALPSPKELKNKILLRGKKLDDVDDEEEEEENGTNGVEKSVAIHCALSALISLPSVKLSSQIYNDLKSHPLDGSASLSETKVDTLYLAESALAAYTAHRFVKSYPKGLRQDSSNMFPMNSWIQGVQAVALNFQTTDEALDVNQGLFRVNSNCGYVLKPDFY
;
A
#
# COMPACT_ATOMS: atom_id res chain seq x y z
N MET A 1 -48.73 -8.67 -10.28
CA MET A 1 -47.77 -7.57 -10.60
C MET A 1 -47.65 -7.49 -12.13
N GLY A 2 -47.99 -6.36 -12.76
CA GLY A 2 -47.86 -6.21 -14.22
C GLY A 2 -46.42 -5.86 -14.66
N VAL A 3 -46.17 -5.74 -15.97
CA VAL A 3 -44.83 -5.47 -16.55
C VAL A 3 -44.16 -4.24 -15.93
N MET A 4 -44.89 -3.14 -15.77
CA MET A 4 -44.38 -1.92 -15.13
C MET A 4 -44.07 -2.11 -13.64
N GLY A 5 -44.82 -2.98 -12.95
CA GLY A 5 -44.56 -3.33 -11.56
C GLY A 5 -43.29 -4.17 -11.41
N LEU A 6 -43.07 -5.14 -12.31
CA LEU A 6 -41.86 -5.97 -12.32
C LEU A 6 -40.62 -5.11 -12.63
N ARG A 7 -40.70 -4.20 -13.62
CA ARG A 7 -39.61 -3.25 -13.91
C ARG A 7 -39.27 -2.38 -12.69
N ARG A 8 -40.27 -1.87 -11.99
CA ARG A 8 -40.04 -1.08 -10.75
C ARG A 8 -39.43 -1.92 -9.64
N LEU A 9 -39.83 -3.19 -9.50
CA LEU A 9 -39.24 -4.11 -8.53
C LEU A 9 -37.76 -4.36 -8.84
N LEU A 10 -37.42 -4.70 -10.09
CA LEU A 10 -36.04 -4.93 -10.54
C LEU A 10 -35.16 -3.68 -10.46
N ALA A 11 -35.73 -2.49 -10.60
CA ALA A 11 -35.01 -1.22 -10.42
C ALA A 11 -35.00 -0.72 -8.96
N SER A 12 -35.70 -1.40 -8.05
CA SER A 12 -35.71 -1.05 -6.62
C SER A 12 -34.59 -1.75 -5.86
N ARG A 13 -34.49 -1.51 -4.55
CA ARG A 13 -33.55 -2.22 -3.66
C ARG A 13 -33.64 -3.75 -3.79
N TRP A 14 -34.81 -4.29 -4.12
CA TRP A 14 -35.04 -5.74 -4.26
C TRP A 14 -34.48 -6.35 -5.55
N GLY A 15 -34.15 -5.52 -6.54
CA GLY A 15 -33.41 -5.94 -7.73
C GLY A 15 -31.94 -5.55 -7.68
N CYS A 16 -31.46 -5.03 -6.54
CA CYS A 16 -30.05 -4.74 -6.36
C CYS A 16 -29.23 -6.02 -6.43
N ILE A 17 -28.10 -5.99 -7.14
CA ILE A 17 -27.16 -7.11 -7.18
C ILE A 17 -26.47 -7.35 -5.82
N MET A 18 -26.42 -6.31 -4.98
CA MET A 18 -25.92 -6.41 -3.61
C MET A 18 -26.98 -7.06 -2.73
N LYS A 19 -26.55 -8.02 -1.91
CA LYS A 19 -27.43 -8.69 -0.93
C LYS A 19 -27.92 -7.69 0.12
N GLU A 20 -29.14 -7.90 0.62
CA GLU A 20 -29.66 -7.17 1.77
C GLU A 20 -28.71 -7.32 2.97
N GLY A 21 -28.44 -6.23 3.68
CA GLY A 21 -27.45 -6.16 4.76
C GLY A 21 -26.02 -5.82 4.33
N HIS A 22 -25.73 -5.80 3.01
CA HIS A 22 -24.42 -5.45 2.47
C HIS A 22 -24.34 -3.98 1.99
N GLU A 23 -25.31 -3.15 2.35
CA GLU A 23 -25.33 -1.71 2.03
C GLU A 23 -24.29 -0.91 2.81
N GLY A 24 -23.85 -1.44 3.96
CA GLY A 24 -22.80 -0.89 4.82
C GLY A 24 -21.58 -1.81 4.92
N VAL A 25 -20.70 -1.48 5.87
CA VAL A 25 -19.60 -2.39 6.26
C VAL A 25 -20.23 -3.57 7.01
N PHE A 26 -20.10 -4.77 6.45
CA PHE A 26 -20.77 -5.97 6.94
C PHE A 26 -19.81 -7.10 7.31
N GLN A 27 -18.55 -7.05 6.83
CA GLN A 27 -17.54 -8.06 7.17
C GLN A 27 -16.99 -7.80 8.58
N ASP A 28 -16.48 -8.86 9.24
CA ASP A 28 -15.77 -8.69 10.50
C ASP A 28 -14.49 -7.90 10.26
N MET A 29 -14.35 -6.76 10.94
CA MET A 29 -13.22 -5.83 10.82
C MET A 29 -12.23 -5.95 12.01
N SER A 30 -12.34 -7.01 12.81
CA SER A 30 -11.55 -7.25 14.03
C SER A 30 -10.40 -8.26 13.87
N HIS A 31 -10.22 -8.85 12.68
CA HIS A 31 -9.05 -9.66 12.39
C HIS A 31 -7.80 -8.79 12.15
N PRO A 32 -6.59 -9.35 12.26
CA PRO A 32 -5.36 -8.62 11.93
C PRO A 32 -5.38 -8.04 10.51
N LEU A 33 -4.66 -6.93 10.29
CA LEU A 33 -4.59 -6.27 8.98
C LEU A 33 -4.16 -7.21 7.83
N SER A 34 -3.35 -8.24 8.13
CA SER A 34 -2.92 -9.26 7.16
C SER A 34 -4.07 -10.14 6.65
N SER A 35 -5.22 -10.15 7.32
CA SER A 35 -6.41 -10.93 6.95
C SER A 35 -7.30 -10.24 5.90
N TYR A 36 -6.95 -9.04 5.43
CA TYR A 36 -7.77 -8.28 4.48
C TYR A 36 -7.01 -7.97 3.19
N PHE A 37 -7.68 -8.08 2.05
CA PHE A 37 -7.26 -7.36 0.86
C PHE A 37 -7.42 -5.85 1.09
N CYS A 38 -6.48 -5.07 0.57
CA CYS A 38 -6.35 -3.62 0.78
C CYS A 38 -6.27 -2.90 -0.57
N ASN A 39 -7.18 -1.96 -0.81
CA ASN A 39 -7.25 -1.23 -2.08
C ASN A 39 -6.01 -0.33 -2.23
N SER A 40 -5.16 -0.60 -3.22
CA SER A 40 -3.79 -0.09 -3.23
C SER A 40 -3.44 0.62 -4.54
N SER A 41 -2.87 1.81 -4.44
CA SER A 41 -2.40 2.59 -5.58
C SER A 41 -0.87 2.54 -5.66
N HIS A 42 -0.35 2.33 -6.87
CA HIS A 42 1.06 2.42 -7.24
C HIS A 42 1.35 3.81 -7.81
N ASN A 43 2.52 4.39 -7.48
CA ASN A 43 2.96 5.72 -7.91
C ASN A 43 1.83 6.77 -7.86
N THR A 44 1.18 6.86 -6.70
CA THR A 44 -0.12 7.56 -6.52
C THR A 44 -0.09 9.04 -6.94
N TYR A 45 1.06 9.69 -6.82
CA TYR A 45 1.26 11.07 -7.23
C TYR A 45 1.15 11.28 -8.75
N LEU A 46 1.34 10.23 -9.56
CA LEU A 46 1.48 10.35 -10.99
C LEU A 46 0.12 10.41 -11.71
N THR A 47 -0.09 11.47 -12.47
CA THR A 47 -1.16 11.56 -13.48
C THR A 47 -0.56 11.36 -14.87
N GLY A 48 -0.93 10.26 -15.54
CA GLY A 48 -0.45 9.91 -16.88
C GLY A 48 0.65 8.83 -16.92
N LEU A 49 1.60 8.98 -17.85
CA LEU A 49 2.65 8.00 -18.14
C LEU A 49 3.81 8.07 -17.13
N GLN A 50 4.51 6.96 -16.88
CA GLN A 50 5.62 6.91 -15.89
C GLN A 50 6.76 7.89 -16.17
N MET A 51 7.02 8.19 -17.45
CA MET A 51 8.17 9.03 -17.86
C MET A 51 7.80 10.46 -18.27
N LYS A 52 6.51 10.72 -18.53
CA LYS A 52 6.03 11.99 -19.13
C LYS A 52 4.79 12.55 -18.44
N GLY A 53 4.29 11.88 -17.40
CA GLY A 53 3.17 12.37 -16.61
C GLY A 53 3.56 13.54 -15.72
N GLU A 54 2.64 13.93 -14.85
CA GLU A 54 2.85 14.99 -13.87
C GLU A 54 2.72 14.41 -12.46
N ALA A 55 3.53 14.89 -11.51
CA ALA A 55 3.31 14.61 -10.11
C ALA A 55 2.30 15.64 -9.58
N THR A 56 1.21 15.16 -9.00
CA THR A 56 0.10 16.01 -8.54
C THR A 56 -0.40 15.57 -7.18
N VAL A 57 -0.88 16.53 -6.41
CA VAL A 57 -1.58 16.27 -5.15
C VAL A 57 -2.95 15.64 -5.44
N GLU A 58 -3.54 15.99 -6.58
CA GLU A 58 -4.82 15.50 -7.08
C GLU A 58 -4.83 13.98 -7.29
N GLY A 59 -3.70 13.37 -7.66
CA GLY A 59 -3.55 11.92 -7.74
C GLY A 59 -3.91 11.20 -6.43
N TYR A 60 -3.41 11.72 -5.30
CA TYR A 60 -3.76 11.21 -3.96
C TYR A 60 -5.23 11.42 -3.62
N VAL A 61 -5.78 12.61 -3.93
CA VAL A 61 -7.20 12.92 -3.71
C VAL A 61 -8.09 11.96 -4.50
N ALA A 62 -7.76 11.72 -5.77
CA ALA A 62 -8.50 10.81 -6.64
C ALA A 62 -8.44 9.37 -6.14
N ALA A 63 -7.26 8.88 -5.73
CA ALA A 63 -7.10 7.54 -5.16
C ALA A 63 -7.94 7.36 -3.88
N LEU A 64 -7.88 8.30 -2.94
CA LEU A 64 -8.66 8.26 -1.69
C LEU A 64 -10.18 8.32 -1.95
N ASN A 65 -10.62 9.14 -2.91
CA ASN A 65 -12.04 9.20 -3.31
C ASN A 65 -12.51 7.88 -3.93
N ARG A 66 -11.61 7.13 -4.58
CA ARG A 66 -11.86 5.76 -5.09
C ARG A 66 -11.71 4.68 -4.01
N GLY A 67 -11.55 5.05 -2.75
CA GLY A 67 -11.46 4.12 -1.63
C GLY A 67 -10.08 3.46 -1.45
N ALA A 68 -9.02 3.93 -2.13
CA ALA A 68 -7.67 3.45 -1.89
C ALA A 68 -7.27 3.67 -0.42
N ARG A 69 -6.64 2.66 0.17
CA ARG A 69 -6.14 2.65 1.55
C ARG A 69 -4.63 2.49 1.62
N LEU A 70 -3.95 2.10 0.54
CA LEU A 70 -2.50 2.19 0.43
C LEU A 70 -2.13 3.16 -0.68
N LEU A 71 -1.25 4.12 -0.35
CA LEU A 71 -0.75 5.17 -1.24
C LEU A 71 0.78 5.12 -1.26
N GLU A 72 1.39 5.51 -2.37
CA GLU A 72 2.84 5.48 -2.58
C GLU A 72 3.41 6.90 -2.68
N LEU A 73 4.56 7.11 -2.01
CA LEU A 73 5.29 8.37 -1.98
C LEU A 73 6.75 8.09 -2.36
N ASP A 74 7.15 8.57 -3.54
CA ASP A 74 8.54 8.49 -4.00
C ASP A 74 9.28 9.75 -3.59
N LEU A 75 10.08 9.63 -2.54
CA LEU A 75 10.58 10.76 -1.77
C LEU A 75 12.02 11.08 -2.15
N PHE A 76 12.28 12.34 -2.47
CA PHE A 76 13.59 12.86 -2.87
C PHE A 76 13.94 14.12 -2.06
N ASP A 77 15.23 14.40 -1.97
CA ASP A 77 15.71 15.70 -1.49
C ASP A 77 15.14 16.81 -2.38
N GLY A 78 14.58 17.85 -1.77
CA GLY A 78 14.19 19.06 -2.48
C GLY A 78 15.06 20.27 -2.12
N GLU A 79 14.80 21.37 -2.82
CA GLU A 79 15.47 22.64 -2.56
C GLU A 79 15.10 23.20 -1.17
N ALA A 80 15.97 24.06 -0.63
CA ALA A 80 15.80 24.67 0.70
C ALA A 80 15.55 23.66 1.85
N GLY A 81 16.00 22.40 1.68
CA GLY A 81 15.86 21.35 2.70
C GLY A 81 14.43 20.82 2.85
N GLN A 82 13.54 21.05 1.87
CA GLN A 82 12.17 20.56 1.89
C GLN A 82 12.05 19.27 1.06
N PRO A 83 11.71 18.12 1.67
CA PRO A 83 11.51 16.87 0.93
C PRO A 83 10.37 16.99 -0.09
N VAL A 84 10.56 16.38 -1.25
CA VAL A 84 9.61 16.40 -2.36
C VAL A 84 9.24 15.00 -2.84
N ILE A 85 8.17 14.92 -3.62
CA ILE A 85 7.70 13.70 -4.28
C ILE A 85 7.80 13.89 -5.80
N THR A 86 8.45 12.94 -6.48
CA THR A 86 8.56 12.88 -7.94
C THR A 86 8.97 11.47 -8.38
N HIS A 87 9.00 11.19 -9.69
CA HIS A 87 9.44 9.89 -10.21
C HIS A 87 10.92 9.90 -10.58
N LYS A 88 11.64 8.84 -10.21
CA LYS A 88 13.09 8.69 -10.40
C LYS A 88 13.52 8.90 -11.86
N ARG A 89 14.54 9.74 -12.07
CA ARG A 89 15.18 9.99 -13.40
C ARG A 89 14.20 10.50 -14.47
N THR A 90 13.19 11.28 -14.08
CA THR A 90 12.26 11.92 -15.00
C THR A 90 12.35 13.45 -14.90
N LEU A 91 11.79 14.16 -15.90
CA LEU A 91 11.65 15.62 -15.90
C LEU A 91 10.35 16.08 -15.22
N ILE A 92 9.73 15.23 -14.42
CA ILE A 92 8.45 15.50 -13.77
C ILE A 92 8.65 16.54 -12.67
N GLN A 93 7.87 17.63 -12.73
CA GLN A 93 7.91 18.67 -11.72
C GLN A 93 7.52 18.09 -10.35
N PRO A 94 8.34 18.27 -9.31
CA PRO A 94 8.06 17.73 -7.99
C PRO A 94 6.94 18.47 -7.26
N ILE A 95 6.25 17.75 -6.36
CA ILE A 95 5.33 18.33 -5.36
C ILE A 95 5.95 18.22 -3.97
N THR A 96 5.63 19.13 -3.05
CA THR A 96 6.21 19.08 -1.70
C THR A 96 5.56 17.98 -0.86
N LEU A 97 6.34 17.37 0.05
CA LEU A 97 5.80 16.42 1.03
C LEU A 97 4.74 17.09 1.92
N ARG A 98 4.97 18.33 2.36
CA ARG A 98 4.06 19.09 3.23
C ARG A 98 2.67 19.24 2.61
N ASP A 99 2.59 19.70 1.37
CA ASP A 99 1.29 19.92 0.71
C ASP A 99 0.58 18.60 0.41
N THR A 100 1.37 17.57 0.07
CA THR A 100 0.86 16.22 -0.13
C THR A 100 0.24 15.65 1.15
N LEU A 101 0.92 15.74 2.30
CA LEU A 101 0.38 15.25 3.58
C LEU A 101 -0.89 15.99 4.00
N ARG A 102 -0.94 17.32 3.80
CA ARG A 102 -2.15 18.12 4.10
C ARG A 102 -3.34 17.68 3.25
N ALA A 103 -3.12 17.42 1.97
CA ALA A 103 -4.17 16.96 1.07
C ALA A 103 -4.64 15.54 1.37
N ILE A 104 -3.72 14.62 1.67
CA ILE A 104 -4.04 13.27 2.14
C ILE A 104 -4.89 13.37 3.40
N LEU A 105 -4.47 14.12 4.42
CA LEU A 105 -5.19 14.20 5.69
C LEU A 105 -6.62 14.73 5.52
N LYS A 106 -6.81 15.73 4.67
CA LYS A 106 -8.14 16.29 4.35
C LYS A 106 -9.11 15.27 3.73
N ARG A 107 -8.59 14.21 3.10
CA ARG A 107 -9.38 13.23 2.33
C ARG A 107 -9.35 11.83 2.92
N ALA A 108 -8.35 11.50 3.73
CA ALA A 108 -8.01 10.15 4.17
C ALA A 108 -9.24 9.41 4.69
N PHE A 109 -10.07 10.07 5.49
CA PHE A 109 -11.18 9.42 6.20
C PHE A 109 -12.58 9.85 5.76
N LEU A 110 -12.72 10.53 4.60
CA LEU A 110 -14.03 10.98 4.10
C LEU A 110 -14.89 9.83 3.56
N THR A 111 -14.26 8.88 2.86
CA THR A 111 -14.95 7.75 2.21
C THR A 111 -14.88 6.46 3.04
N SER A 112 -13.93 6.38 3.98
CA SER A 112 -13.73 5.23 4.86
C SER A 112 -12.99 5.65 6.12
N GLN A 113 -13.46 5.22 7.28
CA GLN A 113 -12.80 5.45 8.58
C GLN A 113 -11.61 4.50 8.84
N PHE A 114 -11.39 3.51 7.97
CA PHE A 114 -10.34 2.49 8.16
C PHE A 114 -8.96 3.03 7.77
N PRO A 115 -7.87 2.41 8.28
CA PRO A 115 -6.53 2.96 8.18
C PRO A 115 -6.09 3.27 6.75
N VAL A 116 -5.19 4.24 6.63
CA VAL A 116 -4.43 4.51 5.39
C VAL A 116 -2.97 4.12 5.60
N ILE A 117 -2.34 3.51 4.62
CA ILE A 117 -0.93 3.11 4.63
C ILE A 117 -0.19 3.98 3.62
N LEU A 118 0.85 4.67 4.06
CA LEU A 118 1.77 5.42 3.19
C LEU A 118 3.03 4.57 2.99
N THR A 119 3.22 4.06 1.78
CA THR A 119 4.45 3.37 1.39
C THR A 119 5.48 4.39 0.95
N LEU A 120 6.63 4.39 1.62
CA LEU A 120 7.70 5.35 1.42
C LEU A 120 8.81 4.72 0.56
N GLU A 121 8.96 5.18 -0.67
CA GLU A 121 10.16 4.92 -1.47
C GLU A 121 11.17 6.04 -1.19
N ASN A 122 12.06 5.80 -0.21
CA ASN A 122 12.91 6.84 0.37
C ASN A 122 14.27 6.96 -0.34
N HIS A 123 14.49 8.08 -1.04
CA HIS A 123 15.76 8.50 -1.63
C HIS A 123 16.32 9.79 -0.98
N VAL A 124 15.83 10.15 0.20
CA VAL A 124 16.10 11.43 0.87
C VAL A 124 17.35 11.34 1.74
N SER A 125 18.19 12.37 1.76
CA SER A 125 19.37 12.47 2.62
C SER A 125 19.02 12.47 4.12
N LEU A 126 19.95 12.04 4.99
CA LEU A 126 19.71 12.00 6.44
C LEU A 126 19.21 13.34 7.04
N PRO A 127 19.76 14.52 6.69
CA PRO A 127 19.25 15.79 7.20
C PRO A 127 17.79 16.04 6.80
N GLN A 128 17.44 15.77 5.53
CA GLN A 128 16.06 15.95 5.07
C GLN A 128 15.14 14.83 5.57
N GLN A 129 15.62 13.62 5.87
CA GLN A 129 14.82 12.60 6.55
C GLN A 129 14.40 13.01 7.96
N LYS A 130 15.23 13.77 8.67
CA LYS A 130 14.81 14.38 9.95
C LYS A 130 13.65 15.35 9.73
N VAL A 131 13.74 16.21 8.70
CA VAL A 131 12.64 17.10 8.30
C VAL A 131 11.39 16.30 7.90
N MET A 132 11.53 15.18 7.17
CA MET A 132 10.41 14.30 6.83
C MET A 132 9.71 13.77 8.08
N ALA A 133 10.48 13.26 9.05
CA ALA A 133 9.93 12.75 10.31
C ALA A 133 9.15 13.84 11.06
N ASP A 134 9.70 15.05 11.12
CA ASP A 134 9.05 16.20 11.74
C ASP A 134 7.75 16.57 11.00
N LEU A 135 7.75 16.54 9.65
CA LEU A 135 6.55 16.78 8.84
C LEU A 135 5.46 15.73 9.05
N PHE A 136 5.82 14.45 9.13
CA PHE A 136 4.85 13.38 9.42
C PHE A 136 4.21 13.60 10.80
N GLN A 137 5.00 13.91 11.83
CA GLN A 137 4.49 14.15 13.17
C GLN A 137 3.65 15.44 13.25
N GLU A 138 4.16 16.54 12.70
CA GLU A 138 3.50 17.86 12.71
C GLU A 138 2.14 17.82 12.00
N ILE A 139 2.11 17.26 10.79
CA ILE A 139 0.93 17.35 9.91
C ILE A 139 -0.06 16.24 10.22
N LEU A 140 0.38 15.00 10.39
CA LEU A 140 -0.54 13.89 10.64
C LEU A 140 -0.99 13.83 12.10
N GLY A 141 -0.18 14.33 13.05
CA GLY A 141 -0.54 14.44 14.47
C GLY A 141 -1.10 13.13 15.02
N ASP A 142 -2.26 13.21 15.66
CA ASP A 142 -2.95 12.07 16.27
C ASP A 142 -3.39 11.00 15.27
N HIS A 143 -3.43 11.31 13.97
CA HIS A 143 -3.72 10.30 12.95
C HIS A 143 -2.51 9.40 12.68
N LEU A 144 -1.28 9.83 12.95
CA LEU A 144 -0.11 8.96 12.77
C LEU A 144 -0.15 7.80 13.77
N TYR A 145 -0.07 6.57 13.27
CA TYR A 145 0.10 5.39 14.10
C TYR A 145 1.57 5.19 14.44
N ILE A 146 1.85 5.09 15.74
CA ILE A 146 3.19 4.77 16.25
C ILE A 146 3.13 3.33 16.77
N PRO A 147 3.98 2.42 16.27
CA PRO A 147 3.98 1.04 16.71
C PRO A 147 4.51 0.90 18.15
N ASP A 148 4.00 -0.10 18.87
CA ASP A 148 4.55 -0.51 20.17
C ASP A 148 5.99 -1.06 20.01
N LYS A 149 6.78 -1.01 21.09
CA LYS A 149 8.17 -1.52 21.09
C LYS A 149 8.30 -3.01 20.74
N ASP A 150 7.25 -3.80 20.98
CA ASP A 150 7.22 -5.24 20.71
C ASP A 150 6.35 -5.60 19.50
N SER A 151 6.06 -4.64 18.61
CA SER A 151 5.28 -4.84 17.38
C SER A 151 5.82 -5.97 16.50
N SER A 152 7.13 -6.17 16.49
CA SER A 152 7.81 -7.23 15.72
C SER A 152 7.40 -8.65 16.12
N LYS A 153 6.80 -8.83 17.32
CA LYS A 153 6.38 -10.12 17.86
C LYS A 153 4.86 -10.28 17.96
N LYS A 154 4.09 -9.29 17.51
CA LYS A 154 2.63 -9.27 17.58
C LYS A 154 2.02 -9.25 16.19
N ALA A 155 0.83 -9.84 16.05
CA ALA A 155 0.04 -9.66 14.84
C ALA A 155 -0.30 -8.17 14.66
N LEU A 156 -0.43 -7.73 13.41
CA LEU A 156 -0.84 -6.36 13.11
C LEU A 156 -2.22 -6.08 13.71
N PRO A 157 -2.45 -4.88 14.27
CA PRO A 157 -3.78 -4.50 14.75
C PRO A 157 -4.83 -4.57 13.63
N SER A 158 -6.08 -4.76 14.01
CA SER A 158 -7.19 -4.85 13.07
C SER A 158 -7.55 -3.51 12.43
N PRO A 159 -8.21 -3.49 11.25
CA PRO A 159 -8.76 -2.26 10.70
C PRO A 159 -9.66 -1.51 11.70
N LYS A 160 -10.40 -2.23 12.55
CA LYS A 160 -11.25 -1.63 13.60
C LYS A 160 -10.45 -0.90 14.67
N GLU A 161 -9.31 -1.45 15.10
CA GLU A 161 -8.41 -0.81 16.08
C GLU A 161 -7.67 0.39 15.48
N LEU A 162 -7.38 0.34 14.18
CA LEU A 162 -6.64 1.37 13.44
C LEU A 162 -7.54 2.43 12.78
N LYS A 163 -8.79 2.58 13.25
CA LYS A 163 -9.69 3.59 12.70
C LYS A 163 -9.09 4.99 12.80
N ASN A 164 -9.19 5.73 11.71
CA ASN A 164 -8.65 7.08 11.54
C ASN A 164 -7.13 7.17 11.72
N LYS A 165 -6.40 6.05 11.55
CA LYS A 165 -4.95 6.02 11.63
C LYS A 165 -4.27 5.97 10.27
N ILE A 166 -3.07 6.53 10.20
CA ILE A 166 -2.17 6.52 9.06
C ILE A 166 -0.91 5.78 9.49
N LEU A 167 -0.60 4.70 8.77
CA LEU A 167 0.56 3.84 9.00
C LEU A 167 1.65 4.21 8.00
N LEU A 168 2.90 4.26 8.47
CA LEU A 168 4.06 4.39 7.58
C LEU A 168 4.66 3.01 7.31
N ARG A 169 4.89 2.75 6.03
CA ARG A 169 5.53 1.54 5.51
C ARG A 169 6.83 1.91 4.83
N GLY A 170 7.96 1.34 5.27
CA GLY A 170 9.27 1.69 4.72
C GLY A 170 10.41 0.94 5.39
N LYS A 171 11.66 1.26 5.04
CA LYS A 171 12.84 0.72 5.74
C LYS A 171 12.83 1.16 7.21
N LYS A 172 13.39 0.36 8.11
CA LYS A 172 13.58 0.67 9.53
C LYS A 172 15.02 0.35 9.90
N LEU A 173 15.56 0.98 10.94
CA LEU A 173 16.81 0.52 11.57
C LEU A 173 16.54 -0.84 12.18
N ASP A 174 17.41 -1.81 11.90
CA ASP A 174 17.34 -3.12 12.55
C ASP A 174 17.62 -2.94 14.06
N ASP A 175 16.87 -3.63 14.90
CA ASP A 175 17.08 -3.64 16.36
C ASP A 175 18.28 -4.54 16.76
N VAL A 176 19.07 -5.01 15.79
CA VAL A 176 20.16 -5.98 15.97
C VAL A 176 21.38 -5.50 15.19
N ASP A 177 22.48 -5.24 15.90
CA ASP A 177 23.82 -5.14 15.35
C ASP A 177 24.13 -6.44 14.60
N ASP A 178 24.12 -6.42 13.27
CA ASP A 178 24.77 -7.44 12.44
C ASP A 178 25.48 -6.71 11.29
N GLU A 179 26.78 -6.49 11.52
CA GLU A 179 27.78 -6.36 10.45
C GLU A 179 27.85 -7.69 9.70
N GLU A 180 28.25 -7.64 8.41
CA GLU A 180 28.51 -8.77 7.47
C GLU A 180 27.32 -9.23 6.62
N GLU A 181 27.37 -9.40 5.29
CA GLU A 181 28.44 -9.36 4.28
C GLU A 181 27.76 -9.14 2.90
N GLU A 182 28.30 -8.23 2.07
CA GLU A 182 27.89 -8.08 0.67
C GLU A 182 28.68 -9.05 -0.21
N GLU A 183 28.04 -10.11 -0.73
CA GLU A 183 28.58 -10.85 -1.89
C GLU A 183 27.99 -10.32 -3.20
N GLU A 184 28.89 -9.85 -4.06
CA GLU A 184 28.66 -9.37 -5.42
C GLU A 184 28.17 -10.47 -6.37
N ASN A 185 27.25 -10.11 -7.27
CA ASN A 185 27.36 -10.51 -8.68
C ASN A 185 26.46 -9.67 -9.61
N GLY A 186 27.09 -8.92 -10.52
CA GLY A 186 26.68 -8.83 -11.93
C GLY A 186 25.55 -7.88 -12.37
N THR A 187 25.94 -6.65 -12.70
CA THR A 187 25.32 -5.71 -13.68
C THR A 187 23.83 -5.37 -13.58
N ASN A 188 23.51 -4.36 -12.77
CA ASN A 188 22.81 -3.13 -13.19
C ASN A 188 22.72 -2.15 -12.01
N GLY A 189 23.47 -1.04 -12.06
CA GLY A 189 23.38 0.12 -11.17
C GLY A 189 23.14 -0.18 -9.69
N VAL A 190 24.22 -0.34 -8.90
CA VAL A 190 24.16 -0.47 -7.43
C VAL A 190 23.45 0.76 -6.84
N GLU A 191 22.16 0.62 -6.54
CA GLU A 191 21.44 1.54 -5.68
C GLU A 191 21.99 1.36 -4.27
N LYS A 192 22.95 2.21 -3.87
CA LYS A 192 23.36 2.30 -2.48
C LYS A 192 22.11 2.52 -1.63
N SER A 193 21.87 1.61 -0.69
CA SER A 193 20.78 1.77 0.27
C SER A 193 21.01 3.07 1.03
N VAL A 194 20.05 4.00 0.92
CA VAL A 194 20.12 5.25 1.67
C VAL A 194 20.00 4.90 3.16
N ALA A 195 20.97 5.32 3.96
CA ALA A 195 20.94 5.18 5.41
C ALA A 195 19.67 5.83 5.98
N ILE A 196 19.10 5.28 7.05
CA ILE A 196 17.85 5.76 7.61
C ILE A 196 18.07 6.52 8.92
N HIS A 197 17.43 7.69 9.04
CA HIS A 197 17.48 8.52 10.24
C HIS A 197 16.63 7.90 11.35
N CYS A 198 17.14 7.85 12.59
CA CYS A 198 16.45 7.22 13.74
C CYS A 198 15.05 7.78 13.99
N ALA A 199 14.87 9.11 13.86
CA ALA A 199 13.56 9.76 13.98
C ALA A 199 12.55 9.27 12.94
N LEU A 200 12.97 8.99 11.69
CA LEU A 200 12.08 8.44 10.67
C LEU A 200 11.80 6.96 10.94
N SER A 201 12.84 6.19 11.26
CA SER A 201 12.75 4.77 11.63
C SER A 201 11.72 4.51 12.75
N ALA A 202 11.69 5.37 13.77
CA ALA A 202 10.76 5.26 14.89
C ALA A 202 9.27 5.42 14.50
N LEU A 203 8.97 6.02 13.34
CA LEU A 203 7.61 6.21 12.85
C LEU A 203 7.14 5.04 11.95
N ILE A 204 8.03 4.12 11.59
CA ILE A 204 7.72 3.03 10.66
C ILE A 204 7.00 1.90 11.37
N SER A 205 5.72 1.75 11.03
CA SER A 205 4.83 0.72 11.54
C SER A 205 4.83 -0.59 10.75
N LEU A 206 5.27 -0.56 9.50
CA LEU A 206 5.37 -1.73 8.61
C LEU A 206 6.77 -1.77 8.00
N PRO A 207 7.78 -2.33 8.71
CA PRO A 207 9.15 -2.41 8.24
C PRO A 207 9.25 -3.20 6.93
N SER A 208 9.99 -2.67 5.96
CA SER A 208 10.26 -3.34 4.69
C SER A 208 11.23 -4.51 4.90
N VAL A 209 10.80 -5.72 4.57
CA VAL A 209 11.63 -6.94 4.58
C VAL A 209 11.76 -7.50 3.17
N LYS A 210 12.88 -8.16 2.87
CA LYS A 210 13.13 -8.79 1.57
C LYS A 210 12.72 -10.25 1.63
N LEU A 211 11.69 -10.62 0.87
CA LEU A 211 11.28 -12.02 0.75
C LEU A 211 12.29 -12.78 -0.13
N SER A 212 12.84 -13.87 0.41
CA SER A 212 13.74 -14.76 -0.28
C SER A 212 12.97 -15.79 -1.12
N SER A 213 13.68 -16.68 -1.81
CA SER A 213 13.07 -17.89 -2.40
C SER A 213 12.68 -18.93 -1.34
N GLN A 214 13.26 -18.86 -0.15
CA GLN A 214 13.11 -19.83 0.93
C GLN A 214 12.06 -19.31 1.93
N ILE A 215 10.80 -19.18 1.46
CA ILE A 215 9.70 -18.58 2.24
C ILE A 215 9.50 -19.25 3.62
N TYR A 216 9.77 -20.55 3.76
CA TYR A 216 9.71 -21.25 5.05
C TYR A 216 10.71 -20.74 6.09
N ASN A 217 11.88 -20.26 5.65
CA ASN A 217 12.86 -19.64 6.53
C ASN A 217 12.41 -18.23 6.90
N ASP A 218 11.97 -17.45 5.91
CA ASP A 218 11.43 -16.10 6.09
C ASP A 218 10.23 -16.08 7.06
N LEU A 219 9.40 -17.12 7.01
CA LEU A 219 8.28 -17.31 7.95
C LEU A 219 8.74 -17.32 9.41
N LYS A 220 9.91 -17.90 9.68
CA LYS A 220 10.48 -18.04 11.04
C LYS A 220 11.32 -16.83 11.44
N SER A 221 12.04 -16.22 10.51
CA SER A 221 13.00 -15.16 10.80
C SER A 221 12.40 -13.75 10.75
N HIS A 222 11.46 -13.48 9.85
CA HIS A 222 10.92 -12.13 9.70
C HIS A 222 10.09 -11.71 10.91
N PRO A 223 10.08 -10.43 11.28
CA PRO A 223 9.16 -9.92 12.30
C PRO A 223 7.70 -9.98 11.79
N LEU A 224 6.73 -10.06 12.69
CA LEU A 224 5.30 -10.13 12.33
C LEU A 224 4.73 -8.81 11.78
N ASP A 225 5.32 -7.68 12.13
CA ASP A 225 5.03 -6.38 11.50
C ASP A 225 5.79 -6.17 10.17
N GLY A 226 6.72 -7.07 9.84
CA GLY A 226 7.50 -7.06 8.62
C GLY A 226 6.61 -7.20 7.40
N SER A 227 6.86 -6.37 6.39
CA SER A 227 6.07 -6.32 5.18
C SER A 227 6.96 -6.35 3.93
N ALA A 228 6.69 -7.30 3.03
CA ALA A 228 7.46 -7.51 1.81
C ALA A 228 6.81 -6.79 0.62
N SER A 229 7.63 -6.38 -0.36
CA SER A 229 7.18 -5.83 -1.65
C SER A 229 7.67 -6.71 -2.79
N LEU A 230 6.75 -7.18 -3.65
CA LEU A 230 7.04 -8.12 -4.74
C LEU A 230 6.65 -7.50 -6.09
N SER A 231 7.55 -7.54 -7.07
CA SER A 231 7.17 -7.21 -8.45
C SER A 231 6.22 -8.27 -9.01
N GLU A 232 5.38 -7.89 -9.98
CA GLU A 232 4.46 -8.85 -10.64
C GLU A 232 5.21 -10.10 -11.14
N THR A 233 6.41 -9.94 -11.72
CA THR A 233 7.24 -11.06 -12.19
C THR A 233 7.64 -12.00 -11.06
N LYS A 234 7.94 -11.47 -9.87
CA LYS A 234 8.31 -12.28 -8.71
C LYS A 234 7.09 -13.04 -8.17
N VAL A 235 5.92 -12.41 -8.16
CA VAL A 235 4.66 -13.06 -7.78
C VAL A 235 4.35 -14.22 -8.73
N ASP A 236 4.48 -14.03 -10.04
CA ASP A 236 4.27 -15.08 -11.03
C ASP A 236 5.28 -16.22 -10.87
N THR A 237 6.55 -15.89 -10.61
CA THR A 237 7.59 -16.91 -10.35
C THR A 237 7.27 -17.75 -9.11
N LEU A 238 6.81 -17.11 -8.03
CA LEU A 238 6.43 -17.78 -6.78
C LEU A 238 5.15 -18.62 -6.93
N TYR A 239 4.23 -18.18 -7.77
CA TYR A 239 3.02 -18.93 -8.13
C TYR A 239 3.38 -20.22 -8.87
N LEU A 240 4.18 -20.11 -9.93
CA LEU A 240 4.60 -21.26 -10.75
C LEU A 240 5.47 -22.25 -9.97
N ALA A 241 6.19 -21.78 -8.96
CA ALA A 241 7.00 -22.61 -8.09
C ALA A 241 6.20 -23.25 -6.93
N GLU A 242 4.88 -23.07 -6.86
CA GLU A 242 4.01 -23.56 -5.77
C GLU A 242 4.56 -23.21 -4.38
N SER A 243 5.06 -21.98 -4.25
CA SER A 243 5.72 -21.54 -3.03
C SER A 243 4.75 -21.37 -1.85
N ALA A 244 5.28 -21.31 -0.63
CA ALA A 244 4.50 -21.09 0.60
C ALA A 244 4.03 -19.63 0.80
N LEU A 245 3.84 -18.85 -0.28
CA LEU A 245 3.50 -17.43 -0.19
C LEU A 245 2.16 -17.19 0.54
N ALA A 246 1.16 -18.05 0.32
CA ALA A 246 -0.12 -17.96 1.03
C ALA A 246 0.04 -18.08 2.56
N ALA A 247 0.89 -19.01 3.02
CA ALA A 247 1.20 -19.15 4.45
C ALA A 247 1.92 -17.91 5.01
N TYR A 248 2.78 -17.28 4.20
CA TYR A 248 3.44 -16.03 4.59
C TYR A 248 2.44 -14.86 4.69
N THR A 249 1.52 -14.74 3.74
CA THR A 249 0.51 -13.66 3.71
C THR A 249 -0.61 -13.86 4.74
N ALA A 250 -0.77 -15.05 5.32
CA ALA A 250 -1.67 -15.28 6.45
C ALA A 250 -1.32 -14.38 7.66
N HIS A 251 -0.01 -14.21 7.91
CA HIS A 251 0.50 -13.56 9.13
C HIS A 251 1.15 -12.20 8.89
N ARG A 252 1.57 -11.90 7.65
CA ARG A 252 2.28 -10.66 7.32
C ARG A 252 1.63 -9.93 6.16
N PHE A 253 1.72 -8.60 6.17
CA PHE A 253 1.19 -7.75 5.12
C PHE A 253 2.17 -7.72 3.93
N VAL A 254 1.69 -8.00 2.72
CA VAL A 254 2.51 -8.03 1.51
C VAL A 254 1.93 -7.08 0.47
N LYS A 255 2.81 -6.32 -0.17
CA LYS A 255 2.51 -5.48 -1.33
C LYS A 255 3.01 -6.17 -2.61
N SER A 256 2.23 -6.16 -3.67
CA SER A 256 2.72 -6.38 -5.04
C SER A 256 2.55 -5.13 -5.90
N TYR A 257 3.38 -5.00 -6.95
CA TYR A 257 3.39 -3.82 -7.82
C TYR A 257 3.78 -4.15 -9.27
N PRO A 258 3.39 -3.33 -10.25
CA PRO A 258 3.68 -3.55 -11.67
C PRO A 258 5.18 -3.43 -11.95
N LYS A 259 5.73 -4.19 -12.91
CA LYS A 259 7.17 -4.09 -13.24
C LYS A 259 7.49 -2.77 -13.96
N GLY A 260 8.72 -2.28 -13.80
CA GLY A 260 9.18 -1.03 -14.42
C GLY A 260 9.17 -0.99 -15.95
N LEU A 261 9.01 -2.12 -16.64
CA LEU A 261 8.83 -2.16 -18.10
C LEU A 261 7.49 -1.52 -18.54
N ARG A 262 6.51 -1.40 -17.63
CA ARG A 262 5.20 -0.78 -17.87
C ARG A 262 5.28 0.74 -17.80
N GLN A 263 6.14 1.32 -18.65
CA GLN A 263 6.37 2.76 -18.72
C GLN A 263 5.13 3.54 -19.21
N ASP A 264 4.19 2.83 -19.84
CA ASP A 264 2.88 3.33 -20.26
C ASP A 264 1.84 3.38 -19.12
N SER A 265 2.25 3.02 -17.89
CA SER A 265 1.37 2.91 -16.72
C SER A 265 0.29 1.82 -16.85
N SER A 266 0.45 0.83 -17.75
CA SER A 266 -0.45 -0.34 -17.80
C SER A 266 -0.47 -1.09 -16.47
N ASN A 267 -1.60 -1.74 -16.13
CA ASN A 267 -1.72 -2.51 -14.90
C ASN A 267 -1.33 -3.98 -15.06
N MET A 268 -0.87 -4.56 -13.95
CA MET A 268 -0.80 -6.01 -13.77
C MET A 268 -2.19 -6.58 -13.45
N PHE A 269 -2.47 -7.82 -13.81
CA PHE A 269 -3.75 -8.45 -13.45
C PHE A 269 -3.74 -8.84 -11.96
N PRO A 270 -4.67 -8.35 -11.13
CA PRO A 270 -4.52 -8.45 -9.68
C PRO A 270 -4.77 -9.85 -9.10
N MET A 271 -5.52 -10.70 -9.82
CA MET A 271 -5.89 -12.04 -9.35
C MET A 271 -4.69 -12.93 -9.04
N ASN A 272 -3.59 -12.85 -9.81
CA ASN A 272 -2.38 -13.65 -9.57
C ASN A 272 -1.77 -13.39 -8.19
N SER A 273 -1.93 -12.16 -7.68
CA SER A 273 -1.49 -11.78 -6.35
C SER A 273 -2.54 -12.17 -5.29
N TRP A 274 -3.82 -11.87 -5.51
CA TRP A 274 -4.87 -12.18 -4.53
C TRP A 274 -5.04 -13.68 -4.28
N ILE A 275 -4.90 -14.52 -5.30
CA ILE A 275 -4.95 -15.99 -5.16
C ILE A 275 -3.87 -16.49 -4.18
N GLN A 276 -2.73 -15.81 -4.09
CA GLN A 276 -1.66 -16.12 -3.14
C GLN A 276 -1.79 -15.36 -1.81
N GLY A 277 -2.94 -14.72 -1.57
CA GLY A 277 -3.26 -14.03 -0.31
C GLY A 277 -2.61 -12.66 -0.14
N VAL A 278 -1.93 -12.13 -1.17
CA VAL A 278 -1.29 -10.80 -1.14
C VAL A 278 -2.37 -9.73 -0.93
N GLN A 279 -2.17 -8.90 0.10
CA GLN A 279 -3.17 -7.94 0.56
C GLN A 279 -3.20 -6.68 -0.30
N ALA A 280 -2.03 -6.09 -0.55
CA ALA A 280 -1.90 -4.82 -1.23
C ALA A 280 -1.41 -4.99 -2.66
N VAL A 281 -2.33 -5.22 -3.60
CA VAL A 281 -2.01 -5.31 -5.02
C VAL A 281 -2.08 -3.90 -5.62
N ALA A 282 -0.94 -3.23 -5.70
CA ALA A 282 -0.88 -1.82 -6.07
C ALA A 282 -1.04 -1.65 -7.59
N LEU A 283 -1.99 -0.82 -8.01
CA LEU A 283 -2.29 -0.54 -9.42
C LEU A 283 -2.10 0.95 -9.75
N ASN A 284 -1.80 1.25 -11.01
CA ASN A 284 -1.79 2.59 -11.58
C ASN A 284 -3.23 3.09 -11.77
N PHE A 285 -3.73 3.87 -10.81
CA PHE A 285 -5.13 4.33 -10.80
C PHE A 285 -5.45 5.35 -11.91
N GLN A 286 -4.43 6.00 -12.45
CA GLN A 286 -4.55 6.90 -13.59
C GLN A 286 -4.87 6.16 -14.91
N THR A 287 -4.64 4.84 -14.96
CA THR A 287 -4.89 4.01 -16.14
C THR A 287 -6.21 3.26 -15.97
N THR A 288 -7.18 3.53 -16.86
CA THR A 288 -8.43 2.77 -16.90
C THR A 288 -8.26 1.57 -17.82
N ASP A 289 -8.23 0.38 -17.23
CA ASP A 289 -8.10 -0.90 -17.92
C ASP A 289 -8.86 -2.00 -17.16
N GLU A 290 -8.93 -3.20 -17.75
CA GLU A 290 -9.64 -4.36 -17.19
C GLU A 290 -9.17 -4.71 -15.76
N ALA A 291 -7.87 -4.58 -15.50
CA ALA A 291 -7.31 -4.84 -14.18
C ALA A 291 -7.85 -3.85 -13.12
N LEU A 292 -7.96 -2.56 -13.47
CA LEU A 292 -8.56 -1.58 -12.58
C LEU A 292 -10.08 -1.82 -12.41
N ASP A 293 -10.80 -2.26 -13.44
CA ASP A 293 -12.22 -2.63 -13.34
C ASP A 293 -12.43 -3.80 -12.37
N VAL A 294 -11.59 -4.83 -12.45
CA VAL A 294 -11.60 -5.97 -11.49
C VAL A 294 -11.31 -5.49 -10.07
N ASN A 295 -10.34 -4.60 -9.90
CA ASN A 295 -10.03 -3.98 -8.60
C ASN A 295 -11.20 -3.18 -8.04
N GLN A 296 -11.85 -2.35 -8.86
CA GLN A 296 -13.04 -1.62 -8.44
C GLN A 296 -14.19 -2.56 -8.08
N GLY A 297 -14.39 -3.65 -8.85
CA GLY A 297 -15.39 -4.67 -8.55
C GLY A 297 -15.20 -5.31 -7.17
N LEU A 298 -13.97 -5.75 -6.85
CA LEU A 298 -13.65 -6.32 -5.54
C LEU A 298 -13.88 -5.31 -4.43
N PHE A 299 -13.32 -4.11 -4.55
CA PHE A 299 -13.36 -3.12 -3.46
C PHE A 299 -14.67 -2.35 -3.37
N ARG A 300 -15.59 -2.49 -4.32
CA ARG A 300 -16.96 -1.94 -4.21
C ARG A 300 -17.75 -2.59 -3.08
N VAL A 301 -17.43 -3.85 -2.75
CA VAL A 301 -18.07 -4.56 -1.64
C VAL A 301 -17.69 -3.93 -0.29
N ASN A 302 -18.37 -4.36 0.78
CA ASN A 302 -18.11 -3.89 2.14
C ASN A 302 -18.17 -2.36 2.26
N SER A 303 -19.14 -1.73 1.58
CA SER A 303 -19.37 -0.28 1.52
C SER A 303 -18.19 0.54 0.98
N ASN A 304 -17.41 -0.02 0.05
CA ASN A 304 -16.25 0.67 -0.54
C ASN A 304 -15.26 1.17 0.52
N CYS A 305 -15.15 0.46 1.63
CA CYS A 305 -14.33 0.88 2.75
C CYS A 305 -12.82 0.67 2.51
N GLY A 306 -12.47 0.04 1.37
CA GLY A 306 -11.11 -0.22 0.91
C GLY A 306 -10.44 -1.44 1.54
N TYR A 307 -11.17 -2.18 2.38
CA TYR A 307 -10.74 -3.44 2.99
C TYR A 307 -11.78 -4.53 2.79
N VAL A 308 -11.34 -5.69 2.30
CA VAL A 308 -12.18 -6.86 2.08
C VAL A 308 -11.55 -8.06 2.77
N LEU A 309 -12.27 -8.70 3.69
CA LEU A 309 -11.79 -9.86 4.44
C LEU A 309 -11.47 -11.00 3.47
N LYS A 310 -10.28 -11.60 3.63
CA LYS A 310 -9.88 -12.79 2.87
C LYS A 310 -10.77 -13.99 3.24
N PRO A 311 -10.96 -14.96 2.34
CA PRO A 311 -11.58 -16.23 2.67
C PRO A 311 -10.85 -16.99 3.80
N ASP A 312 -11.58 -17.81 4.55
CA ASP A 312 -11.10 -18.54 5.74
C ASP A 312 -9.97 -19.56 5.48
N PHE A 313 -9.71 -19.91 4.22
CA PHE A 313 -8.66 -20.87 3.85
C PHE A 313 -7.27 -20.24 3.69
N TYR A 314 -7.14 -18.92 3.90
CA TYR A 314 -5.88 -18.18 3.91
C TYR A 314 -5.26 -18.05 5.30
#